data_AF-A0A7S2P4N6-F1
#
_entry.id   AF-A0A7S2P4N6-F1
#
_cell.length_a   1.000
_cell.length_b   1.000
_cell.length_c   1.000
_cell.angle_alpha   90.00
_cell.angle_beta   90.00
_cell.angle_gamma   90.00
#
_symmetry.space_group_name_H-M   'P 1'
#
loop_
_entity.id
_entity.type
_entity.pdbx_description
1 polymer ?
#
loop_
_entity_poly.entity_id
_entity_poly.type
_entity_poly.pdbx_seq_one_letter_code
_entity_poly.pdbx_strand_id
1 'polypeptide(L)'
;GLAHGDDRDQAGVDQLAQAQVRGVVDGGYTDNTGIGHAIAAGASEVVAMIHRHVPRPDQADPGLQGLINMFQGGQAMDQDVVDLLFYQIFAEDVAYAEAQLSQLRQLELPPAGRGRGRGYLEGVSFGTVRATTADNVWFGTTEGRHVTIRLIVVSTPLSLGFFENFEDYNKLAGEIVSCMTYEKNAQVVR
;
A
#
# COMPACT_ATOMS: atom_id res chain seq x y z
N GLY A 1 -36.47 11.28 -43.03
CA GLY A 1 -35.25 10.57 -43.42
C GLY A 1 -34.07 11.35 -42.94
N LEU A 2 -33.57 11.03 -41.75
CA LEU A 2 -32.29 11.52 -41.27
C LEU A 2 -31.29 10.41 -41.60
N ALA A 3 -30.35 10.74 -42.48
CA ALA A 3 -29.35 9.80 -42.97
C ALA A 3 -28.35 9.49 -41.86
N HIS A 4 -28.21 8.20 -41.53
CA HIS A 4 -27.10 7.64 -40.76
C HIS A 4 -25.78 7.92 -41.49
N GLY A 5 -24.92 8.76 -40.91
CA GLY A 5 -23.53 8.91 -41.33
C GLY A 5 -22.69 7.87 -40.60
N ASP A 6 -22.50 6.70 -41.22
CA ASP A 6 -22.12 5.46 -40.52
C ASP A 6 -20.71 4.91 -40.85
N ASP A 7 -19.85 5.67 -41.55
CA ASP A 7 -18.52 5.14 -41.98
C ASP A 7 -17.31 5.80 -41.30
N ARG A 8 -17.51 6.83 -40.48
CA ARG A 8 -16.41 7.53 -39.79
C ARG A 8 -16.10 6.99 -38.39
N ASP A 9 -16.94 6.10 -37.85
CA ASP A 9 -16.74 5.52 -36.52
C ASP A 9 -15.96 4.20 -36.57
N GLN A 10 -16.31 3.26 -37.46
CA GLN A 10 -15.71 1.93 -37.43
C GLN A 10 -14.22 1.93 -37.81
N ALA A 11 -13.84 2.68 -38.86
CA ALA A 11 -12.44 2.76 -39.28
C ALA A 11 -11.54 3.38 -38.19
N GLY A 12 -12.08 4.31 -37.39
CA GLY A 12 -11.37 4.89 -36.25
C GLY A 12 -11.23 3.92 -35.08
N VAL A 13 -12.30 3.19 -34.75
CA VAL A 13 -12.28 2.13 -33.73
C VAL A 13 -11.30 1.01 -34.14
N ASP A 14 -11.29 0.63 -35.42
CA ASP A 14 -10.38 -0.40 -35.95
C ASP A 14 -8.92 0.05 -35.88
N GLN A 15 -8.63 1.32 -36.20
CA GLN A 15 -7.28 1.88 -36.02
C GLN A 15 -6.87 1.91 -34.55
N LEU A 16 -7.77 2.27 -33.64
CA LEU A 16 -7.50 2.28 -32.20
C LEU A 16 -7.23 0.87 -31.67
N ALA A 17 -8.01 -0.11 -32.13
CA ALA A 17 -7.84 -1.52 -31.82
C ALA A 17 -6.53 -2.10 -32.39
N GLN A 18 -6.20 -1.79 -33.65
CA GLN A 18 -4.93 -2.17 -34.28
C GLN A 18 -3.72 -1.52 -33.61
N ALA A 19 -3.87 -0.29 -33.13
CA ALA A 19 -2.86 0.41 -32.35
C ALA A 19 -2.71 -0.15 -30.92
N GLN A 20 -3.55 -1.11 -30.52
CA GLN A 20 -3.56 -1.74 -29.20
C GLN A 20 -3.59 -0.71 -28.06
N VAL A 21 -4.33 0.39 -28.25
CA VAL A 21 -4.44 1.44 -27.22
C VAL A 21 -5.01 0.83 -25.95
N ARG A 22 -4.29 1.02 -24.83
CA ARG A 22 -4.72 0.58 -23.50
C ARG A 22 -4.93 1.80 -22.61
N GLY A 23 -6.05 1.81 -21.89
CA GLY A 23 -6.21 2.69 -20.74
C GLY A 23 -5.31 2.19 -19.61
N VAL A 24 -4.60 3.10 -18.97
CA VAL A 24 -3.87 2.84 -17.73
C VAL A 24 -4.54 3.63 -16.61
N VAL A 25 -4.60 3.02 -15.45
CA VAL A 25 -5.10 3.62 -14.21
C VAL A 25 -3.99 3.55 -13.17
N ASP A 26 -4.06 4.41 -12.15
CA ASP A 26 -3.13 4.35 -11.03
C ASP A 26 -3.18 2.96 -10.37
N GLY A 27 -2.01 2.38 -10.08
CA GLY A 27 -1.89 1.06 -9.46
C GLY A 27 -2.54 1.00 -8.07
N GLY A 28 -2.66 2.15 -7.39
CA GLY A 28 -3.36 2.29 -6.12
C GLY A 28 -4.84 1.90 -6.18
N TYR A 29 -5.47 1.92 -7.36
CA TYR A 29 -6.83 1.42 -7.56
C TYR A 29 -6.94 -0.11 -7.61
N THR A 30 -5.82 -0.82 -7.60
CA THR A 30 -5.77 -2.29 -7.64
C THR A 30 -5.14 -2.85 -6.37
N ASP A 31 -3.91 -2.44 -6.07
CA ASP A 31 -3.14 -2.86 -4.90
C ASP A 31 -2.11 -1.77 -4.60
N ASN A 32 -2.49 -0.86 -3.71
CA ASN A 32 -1.63 0.24 -3.28
C ASN A 32 -0.42 -0.22 -2.44
N THR A 33 -0.39 -1.50 -2.03
CA THR A 33 0.72 -2.08 -1.27
C THR A 33 1.78 -2.73 -2.17
N GLY A 34 1.39 -3.11 -3.40
CA GLY A 34 2.20 -3.89 -4.33
C GLY A 34 2.44 -5.35 -3.94
N ILE A 35 1.92 -5.79 -2.78
CA ILE A 35 2.13 -7.15 -2.24
C ILE A 35 1.44 -8.19 -3.11
N GLY A 36 0.21 -7.94 -3.55
CA GLY A 36 -0.56 -8.85 -4.37
C GLY A 36 0.08 -9.06 -5.74
N HIS A 37 0.54 -7.97 -6.36
CA HIS A 37 1.28 -8.05 -7.62
C HIS A 37 2.60 -8.84 -7.49
N ALA A 38 3.35 -8.65 -6.40
CA ALA A 38 4.57 -9.41 -6.15
C ALA A 38 4.30 -10.92 -5.96
N ILE A 39 3.25 -11.27 -5.22
CA ILE A 39 2.84 -12.66 -4.99
C ILE A 39 2.35 -13.31 -6.28
N ALA A 40 1.54 -12.59 -7.07
CA ALA A 40 1.09 -13.01 -8.40
C ALA A 40 2.27 -13.32 -9.33
N ALA A 41 3.33 -12.52 -9.27
CA ALA A 41 4.58 -12.73 -10.01
C ALA A 41 5.42 -13.92 -9.50
N GLY A 42 5.00 -14.60 -8.44
CA GLY A 42 5.66 -15.82 -7.93
C GLY A 42 6.38 -15.63 -6.59
N ALA A 43 6.42 -14.44 -6.00
CA ALA A 43 7.12 -14.22 -4.73
C ALA A 43 6.48 -15.02 -3.57
N SER A 44 7.32 -15.71 -2.80
CA SER A 44 6.97 -16.30 -1.50
C SER A 44 7.45 -15.45 -0.31
N GLU A 45 8.26 -14.43 -0.58
CA GLU A 45 8.73 -13.46 0.39
C GLU A 45 8.69 -12.07 -0.22
N VAL A 46 8.05 -11.12 0.49
CA VAL A 46 7.88 -9.74 0.03
C VAL A 46 8.36 -8.80 1.14
N VAL A 47 9.19 -7.83 0.80
CA VAL A 47 9.51 -6.71 1.70
C VAL A 47 8.65 -5.53 1.26
N ALA A 48 7.76 -5.07 2.13
CA ALA A 48 6.86 -3.97 1.85
C ALA A 48 7.10 -2.82 2.84
N MET A 49 7.27 -1.62 2.29
CA MET A 49 7.30 -0.38 3.04
C MET A 49 5.91 0.25 2.98
N ILE A 50 5.21 0.28 4.11
CA ILE A 50 3.83 0.74 4.20
C ILE A 50 3.81 2.10 4.89
N HIS A 51 3.16 3.06 4.27
CA HIS A 51 2.82 4.33 4.90
C HIS A 51 1.67 4.11 5.88
N ARG A 52 1.81 4.63 7.09
CA ARG A 52 0.75 4.75 8.08
C ARG A 52 0.46 6.23 8.24
N HIS A 53 -0.67 6.68 7.72
CA HIS A 53 -1.11 8.03 8.05
C HIS A 53 -1.50 8.02 9.53
N VAL A 54 -0.90 8.91 10.34
CA VAL A 54 -1.41 9.06 11.71
C VAL A 54 -2.70 9.84 11.62
N PRO A 55 -3.84 9.16 11.77
CA PRO A 55 -5.08 9.77 11.37
C PRO A 55 -5.47 10.84 12.39
N ARG A 56 -6.10 11.89 11.88
CA ARG A 56 -7.02 12.65 12.71
C ARG A 56 -8.12 11.69 13.20
N PRO A 57 -8.77 11.95 14.34
CA PRO A 57 -9.77 11.02 14.92
C PRO A 57 -10.89 10.54 13.97
N ASP A 58 -11.07 11.19 12.83
CA ASP A 58 -12.09 10.97 11.81
C ASP A 58 -11.57 10.37 10.48
N GLN A 59 -10.29 10.03 10.36
CA GLN A 59 -9.71 9.51 9.11
C GLN A 59 -9.28 8.04 9.24
N ALA A 60 -9.61 7.22 8.24
CA ALA A 60 -9.05 5.88 8.12
C ALA A 60 -7.58 5.97 7.66
N ASP A 61 -6.75 5.00 8.04
CA ASP A 61 -5.36 4.87 7.57
C ASP A 61 -5.34 4.03 6.27
N PRO A 62 -5.26 4.65 5.07
CA PRO A 62 -5.45 3.93 3.82
C PRO A 62 -4.33 2.92 3.54
N GLY A 63 -3.12 3.15 4.05
CA GLY A 63 -1.97 2.30 3.77
C GLY A 63 -2.05 0.97 4.50
N LEU A 64 -2.21 1.00 5.83
CA LEU A 64 -2.32 -0.22 6.62
C LEU A 64 -3.66 -0.94 6.38
N GLN A 65 -4.74 -0.19 6.16
CA GLN A 65 -6.02 -0.76 5.79
C GLN A 65 -5.94 -1.51 4.46
N GLY A 66 -5.16 -1.01 3.48
CA GLY A 66 -4.88 -1.72 2.23
C GLY A 66 -4.33 -3.13 2.45
N LEU A 67 -3.36 -3.29 3.36
CA LEU A 67 -2.83 -4.62 3.73
C LEU A 67 -3.89 -5.48 4.43
N ILE A 68 -4.63 -4.92 5.40
CA ILE A 68 -5.66 -5.66 6.15
C ILE A 68 -6.76 -6.18 5.21
N ASN A 69 -7.14 -5.38 4.21
CA ASN A 69 -8.17 -5.73 3.24
C ASN A 69 -7.80 -6.90 2.32
N MET A 70 -6.53 -7.31 2.29
CA MET A 70 -6.07 -8.49 1.55
C MET A 70 -6.46 -9.81 2.24
N PHE A 71 -6.92 -9.77 3.49
CA PHE A 71 -7.32 -10.92 4.31
C PHE A 71 -8.83 -11.15 4.28
N GLN A 72 -9.26 -12.37 4.61
CA GLN A 72 -10.68 -12.74 4.65
C GLN A 72 -11.47 -11.86 5.61
N GLY A 73 -12.63 -11.39 5.17
CA GLY A 73 -13.47 -10.45 5.93
C GLY A 73 -13.01 -8.99 5.90
N GLY A 74 -11.97 -8.67 5.10
CA GLY A 74 -11.63 -7.29 4.77
C GLY A 74 -12.82 -6.53 4.15
N GLN A 75 -12.73 -5.21 4.06
CA GLN A 75 -13.77 -4.39 3.46
C GLN A 75 -13.25 -3.68 2.22
N ALA A 76 -14.10 -3.47 1.22
CA ALA A 76 -13.76 -2.58 0.12
C ALA A 76 -13.47 -1.19 0.69
N MET A 77 -12.42 -0.54 0.21
CA MET A 77 -12.26 0.88 0.45
C MET A 77 -13.28 1.60 -0.43
N ASP A 78 -14.33 2.13 0.19
CA ASP A 78 -15.29 2.97 -0.51
C ASP A 78 -14.58 4.29 -0.87
N GLN A 79 -14.26 4.47 -2.14
CA GLN A 79 -13.89 5.76 -2.67
C GLN A 79 -15.04 6.21 -3.55
N ASP A 80 -15.70 7.33 -3.16
CA ASP A 80 -16.96 7.89 -3.68
C ASP A 80 -17.12 7.98 -5.21
N VAL A 81 -16.10 7.66 -6.00
CA VAL A 81 -16.04 7.83 -7.45
C VAL A 81 -15.62 6.56 -8.20
N VAL A 82 -14.96 5.60 -7.56
CA VAL A 82 -14.47 4.37 -8.21
C VAL A 82 -14.60 3.20 -7.24
N ASP A 83 -15.42 2.21 -7.61
CA ASP A 83 -15.47 0.94 -6.91
C ASP A 83 -14.07 0.30 -6.94
N LEU A 84 -13.38 0.34 -5.79
CA LEU A 84 -12.12 -0.38 -5.65
C LEU A 84 -12.45 -1.85 -5.67
N LEU A 85 -11.90 -2.55 -6.66
CA LEU A 85 -12.04 -3.99 -6.72
C LEU A 85 -11.42 -4.58 -5.45
N PHE A 86 -12.23 -5.39 -4.79
CA PHE A 86 -11.92 -5.94 -3.49
C PHE A 86 -11.31 -7.33 -3.66
N TYR A 87 -10.06 -7.49 -3.20
CA TYR A 87 -9.27 -8.68 -3.49
C TYR A 87 -8.64 -9.26 -2.24
N GLN A 88 -9.32 -10.25 -1.67
CA GLN A 88 -8.73 -11.07 -0.63
C GLN A 88 -7.80 -12.07 -1.31
N ILE A 89 -6.50 -11.96 -1.03
CA ILE A 89 -5.48 -12.86 -1.59
C ILE A 89 -4.89 -13.79 -0.54
N PHE A 90 -5.25 -13.61 0.73
CA PHE A 90 -4.85 -14.47 1.84
C PHE A 90 -6.04 -15.23 2.39
N ALA A 91 -5.79 -16.46 2.85
CA ALA A 91 -6.80 -17.37 3.39
C ALA A 91 -7.12 -17.08 4.86
N GLU A 92 -6.20 -16.45 5.59
CA GLU A 92 -6.44 -16.00 6.96
C GLU A 92 -7.34 -14.76 7.01
N ASP A 93 -7.95 -14.50 8.17
CA ASP A 93 -8.89 -13.40 8.37
C ASP A 93 -8.24 -12.10 8.85
N VAL A 94 -9.03 -11.02 8.88
CA VAL A 94 -8.62 -9.70 9.38
C VAL A 94 -8.08 -9.79 10.82
N ALA A 95 -8.72 -10.55 11.70
CA ALA A 95 -8.30 -10.65 13.10
C ALA A 95 -6.90 -11.28 13.22
N TYR A 96 -6.60 -12.26 12.38
CA TYR A 96 -5.26 -12.85 12.29
C TYR A 96 -4.22 -11.84 11.80
N ALA A 97 -4.54 -11.04 10.77
CA ALA A 97 -3.66 -9.98 10.29
C ALA A 97 -3.39 -8.92 11.38
N GLU A 98 -4.44 -8.44 12.04
CA GLU A 98 -4.35 -7.48 13.15
C GLU A 98 -3.52 -8.02 14.31
N ALA A 99 -3.71 -9.30 14.67
CA ALA A 99 -2.91 -9.96 15.69
C ALA A 99 -1.42 -9.93 15.35
N GLN A 100 -1.03 -10.21 14.10
CA GLN A 100 0.37 -10.11 13.69
C GLN A 100 0.88 -8.66 13.63
N LEU A 101 0.06 -7.72 13.17
CA LEU A 101 0.40 -6.30 13.15
C LEU A 101 0.60 -5.72 14.55
N SER A 102 -0.12 -6.23 15.56
CA SER A 102 0.08 -5.85 16.96
C SER A 102 1.45 -6.26 17.52
N GLN A 103 2.14 -7.20 16.87
CA GLN A 103 3.46 -7.70 17.28
C GLN A 103 4.61 -6.96 16.59
N LEU A 104 4.33 -5.97 15.73
CA LEU A 104 5.38 -5.18 15.10
C LEU A 104 6.20 -4.45 16.16
N ARG A 105 7.52 -4.53 16.01
CA ARG A 105 8.47 -3.85 16.90
C ARG A 105 8.60 -2.42 16.45
N GLN A 106 8.46 -1.48 17.39
CA GLN A 106 8.68 -0.07 17.14
C GLN A 106 10.15 0.30 17.39
N LEU A 107 10.74 1.08 16.49
CA LEU A 107 12.04 1.68 16.68
C LEU A 107 11.96 2.91 17.59
N GLU A 108 13.01 3.16 18.35
CA GLU A 108 13.09 4.37 19.16
C GLU A 108 13.40 5.58 18.27
N LEU A 109 12.63 6.65 18.43
CA LEU A 109 12.90 7.89 17.72
C LEU A 109 14.07 8.64 18.39
N PRO A 110 14.98 9.23 17.61
CA PRO A 110 15.96 10.16 18.16
C PRO A 110 15.27 11.30 18.91
N PRO A 111 15.87 11.82 20.00
CA PRO A 111 15.30 12.97 20.69
C PRO A 111 15.18 14.16 19.73
N ALA A 112 14.07 14.89 19.80
CA ALA A 112 13.91 16.13 19.04
C ALA A 112 15.07 17.08 19.38
N GLY A 113 15.79 17.55 18.35
CA GLY A 113 16.88 18.50 18.55
C GLY A 113 16.38 19.75 19.26
N ARG A 114 17.18 20.32 20.17
CA ARG A 114 16.81 21.55 20.90
C ARG A 114 16.38 22.63 19.89
N GLY A 115 15.13 23.10 20.00
CA GLY A 115 14.59 24.17 19.17
C GLY A 115 14.02 23.74 17.81
N ARG A 116 14.01 22.45 17.48
CA ARG A 116 13.20 21.93 16.37
C ARG A 116 11.89 21.40 16.94
N GLY A 117 10.75 21.74 16.32
CA GLY A 117 9.48 21.08 16.60
C GLY A 117 9.60 19.57 16.40
N ARG A 118 8.60 18.81 16.86
CA ARG A 118 8.51 17.39 16.47
C ARG A 118 8.48 17.34 14.93
N GLY A 119 9.32 16.47 14.35
CA GLY A 119 9.42 16.28 12.91
C GLY A 119 8.17 15.68 12.28
N TYR A 120 8.28 15.24 11.03
CA TYR A 120 7.19 14.54 10.33
C TYR A 120 7.16 13.03 10.64
N LEU A 121 8.25 12.47 11.15
CA LEU A 121 8.29 11.06 11.53
C LEU A 121 7.70 10.86 12.93
N GLU A 122 6.62 10.09 13.01
CA GLU A 122 5.97 9.73 14.27
C GLU A 122 6.32 8.33 14.76
N GLY A 123 6.81 7.47 13.87
CA GLY A 123 7.25 6.15 14.23
C GLY A 123 7.73 5.35 13.02
N VAL A 124 8.62 4.41 13.29
CA VAL A 124 8.94 3.32 12.36
C VAL A 124 8.71 2.02 13.11
N SER A 125 7.84 1.17 12.58
CA SER A 125 7.64 -0.17 13.09
C SER A 125 8.04 -1.18 12.03
N PHE A 126 8.50 -2.36 12.45
CA PHE A 126 8.87 -3.41 11.52
C PHE A 126 8.56 -4.78 12.10
N GLY A 127 8.44 -5.76 11.23
CA GLY A 127 8.15 -7.13 11.65
C GLY A 127 7.77 -8.01 10.48
N THR A 128 7.01 -9.05 10.78
CA THR A 128 6.67 -10.07 9.79
C THR A 128 5.21 -10.47 9.94
N VAL A 129 4.51 -10.48 8.81
CA VAL A 129 3.20 -11.09 8.66
C VAL A 129 3.39 -12.34 7.82
N ARG A 130 2.97 -13.49 8.34
CA ARG A 130 2.92 -14.75 7.60
C ARG A 130 1.50 -14.98 7.16
N ALA A 131 1.31 -15.46 5.95
CA ALA A 131 -0.02 -15.74 5.42
C ALA A 131 0.04 -16.90 4.43
N THR A 132 -1.12 -17.39 4.05
CA THR A 132 -1.31 -18.44 3.06
C THR A 132 -2.16 -17.86 1.95
N THR A 133 -1.75 -18.01 0.70
CA THR A 133 -2.53 -17.49 -0.42
C THR A 133 -3.91 -18.16 -0.49
N ALA A 134 -4.90 -17.38 -0.90
CA ALA A 134 -6.20 -17.85 -1.36
C ALA A 134 -6.25 -17.82 -2.91
N ASP A 135 -7.16 -18.59 -3.48
CA ASP A 135 -7.48 -18.49 -4.91
C ASP A 135 -8.06 -17.10 -5.20
N ASN A 136 -7.43 -16.37 -6.13
CA ASN A 136 -7.91 -15.06 -6.56
C ASN A 136 -7.67 -14.87 -8.05
N VAL A 137 -8.75 -14.90 -8.84
CA VAL A 137 -8.68 -14.84 -10.32
C VAL A 137 -8.12 -13.52 -10.84
N TRP A 138 -8.27 -12.43 -10.08
CA TRP A 138 -7.85 -11.10 -10.50
C TRP A 138 -6.34 -10.91 -10.39
N PHE A 139 -5.74 -11.47 -9.34
CA PHE A 139 -4.28 -11.54 -9.19
C PHE A 139 -3.66 -12.79 -9.81
N GLY A 140 -4.46 -13.79 -10.18
CA GLY A 140 -3.96 -15.08 -10.64
C GLY A 140 -3.22 -15.86 -9.56
N THR A 141 -3.56 -15.67 -8.28
CA THR A 141 -2.99 -16.45 -7.18
C THR A 141 -3.74 -17.77 -7.02
N THR A 142 -2.99 -18.81 -6.67
CA THR A 142 -3.53 -20.13 -6.30
C THR A 142 -3.48 -20.32 -4.79
N GLU A 143 -4.47 -20.99 -4.21
CA GLU A 143 -4.56 -21.30 -2.79
C GLU A 143 -3.36 -22.13 -2.28
N GLY A 144 -2.99 -21.94 -1.02
CA GLY A 144 -2.16 -22.87 -0.27
C GLY A 144 -0.66 -22.57 -0.26
N ARG A 145 -0.20 -21.48 -0.90
CA ARG A 145 1.21 -21.08 -0.84
C ARG A 145 1.46 -20.22 0.41
N HIS A 146 2.42 -20.64 1.23
CA HIS A 146 2.87 -19.83 2.35
C HIS A 146 3.72 -18.64 1.86
N VAL A 147 3.37 -17.45 2.35
CA VAL A 147 4.04 -16.19 2.03
C VAL A 147 4.53 -15.53 3.31
N THR A 148 5.72 -14.93 3.25
CA THR A 148 6.29 -14.11 4.31
C THR A 148 6.34 -12.65 3.86
N ILE A 149 5.64 -11.77 4.56
CA ILE A 149 5.63 -10.34 4.30
C ILE A 149 6.46 -9.67 5.39
N ARG A 150 7.62 -9.11 5.03
CA ARG A 150 8.43 -8.28 5.92
C ARG A 150 7.95 -6.84 5.79
N LEU A 151 7.46 -6.30 6.90
CA LEU A 151 6.89 -4.96 6.92
C LEU A 151 7.88 -3.96 7.50
N ILE A 152 7.94 -2.80 6.87
CA ILE A 152 8.47 -1.55 7.43
C ILE A 152 7.32 -0.55 7.36
N VAL A 153 6.72 -0.24 8.49
CA VAL A 153 5.61 0.70 8.61
C VAL A 153 6.16 2.05 9.05
N VAL A 154 5.98 3.08 8.23
CA VAL A 154 6.39 4.45 8.53
C VAL A 154 5.17 5.29 8.86
N SER A 155 5.08 5.74 10.11
CA SER A 155 4.02 6.61 10.60
C SER A 155 4.38 8.07 10.41
N THR A 156 3.54 8.83 9.70
CA THR A 156 3.76 10.26 9.43
C THR A 156 2.44 10.98 9.19
N PRO A 157 2.31 12.29 9.53
CA PRO A 157 1.13 13.06 9.20
C PRO A 157 1.16 13.56 7.75
N LEU A 158 2.27 13.38 7.02
CA LEU A 158 2.31 13.68 5.58
C LEU A 158 1.42 12.70 4.83
N SER A 159 0.58 13.22 3.94
CA SER A 159 -0.24 12.43 3.03
C SER A 159 0.44 12.26 1.67
N LEU A 160 0.03 11.28 0.86
CA LEU A 160 0.38 11.21 -0.56
C LEU A 160 -0.74 11.93 -1.33
N GLY A 161 -0.75 13.27 -1.33
CA GLY A 161 -1.89 13.99 -1.89
C GLY A 161 -1.78 15.51 -1.90
N PHE A 162 -2.80 16.13 -2.49
CA PHE A 162 -2.94 17.55 -2.81
C PHE A 162 -2.41 18.52 -1.73
N PHE A 163 -1.63 19.52 -2.17
CA PHE A 163 -1.13 20.65 -1.38
C PHE A 163 -0.07 20.36 -0.31
N GLU A 164 0.56 19.18 -0.31
CA GLU A 164 1.74 18.91 0.52
C GLU A 164 2.98 19.67 0.01
N ASN A 165 3.84 20.13 0.92
CA ASN A 165 5.12 20.73 0.53
C ASN A 165 6.14 19.62 0.25
N PHE A 166 6.61 19.51 -0.99
CA PHE A 166 7.60 18.50 -1.39
C PHE A 166 8.90 18.55 -0.56
N GLU A 167 9.27 19.72 -0.03
CA GLU A 167 10.43 19.86 0.87
C GLU A 167 10.27 19.08 2.18
N ASP A 168 9.04 18.83 2.61
CA ASP A 168 8.77 18.13 3.86
C ASP A 168 9.02 16.63 3.75
N TYR A 169 8.87 16.04 2.56
CA TYR A 169 9.27 14.65 2.33
C TYR A 169 10.80 14.47 2.40
N ASN A 170 11.58 15.47 1.99
CA ASN A 170 13.03 15.43 2.14
C ASN A 170 13.42 15.43 3.63
N LYS A 171 12.71 16.21 4.46
CA LYS A 171 12.90 16.19 5.92
C LYS A 171 12.49 14.83 6.50
N LEU A 172 11.32 14.30 6.11
CA LEU A 172 10.85 12.97 6.53
C LEU A 172 11.86 11.88 6.18
N ALA A 173 12.41 11.88 4.96
CA ALA A 173 13.43 10.91 4.56
C ALA A 173 14.68 10.99 5.45
N GLY A 174 15.16 12.20 5.75
CA GLY A 174 16.26 12.42 6.70
C GLY A 174 15.95 11.93 8.11
N GLU A 175 14.72 12.10 8.58
CA GLU A 175 14.25 11.62 9.88
C GLU A 175 14.16 10.09 9.93
N ILE A 176 13.69 9.44 8.86
CA ILE A 176 13.68 7.97 8.73
C ILE A 176 15.10 7.43 8.84
N VAL A 177 16.04 7.97 8.06
CA VAL A 177 17.47 7.56 8.14
C VAL A 177 18.03 7.80 9.53
N SER A 178 17.73 8.95 10.14
CA SER A 178 18.17 9.27 11.51
C SER A 178 17.63 8.26 12.53
N CYS A 179 16.37 7.83 12.40
CA CYS A 179 15.79 6.79 13.24
C CYS A 179 16.44 5.42 13.01
N MET A 180 16.62 5.00 11.76
CA MET A 180 17.25 3.72 11.41
C MET A 180 18.70 3.62 11.89
N THR A 181 19.42 4.75 11.89
CA THR A 181 20.82 4.83 12.33
C THR A 181 20.99 5.18 13.81
N TYR A 182 19.90 5.38 14.55
CA TYR A 182 19.96 5.75 15.96
C TYR A 182 20.61 4.63 16.78
N GLU A 183 21.56 4.97 17.66
CA GLU A 183 22.36 4.00 18.40
C GLU A 183 21.51 2.99 19.19
N LYS A 184 20.38 3.44 19.76
CA LYS A 184 19.45 2.58 20.50
C LYS A 184 18.73 1.54 19.62
N ASN A 185 18.69 1.76 18.31
CA ASN A 185 18.14 0.83 17.32
C ASN A 185 19.21 -0.08 16.70
N ALA A 186 20.49 0.08 17.04
CA ALA A 186 21.59 -0.60 16.36
C ALA A 186 21.51 -2.14 16.45
N GLN A 187 21.00 -2.70 17.55
CA GLN A 187 20.83 -4.16 17.72
C GLN A 187 19.68 -4.75 16.87
N VAL A 188 18.88 -3.88 16.27
CA VAL A 188 17.68 -4.26 15.54
C VAL A 188 17.89 -4.12 14.04
N VAL A 189 18.68 -3.12 13.63
CA VAL A 189 18.93 -2.77 12.23
C VAL A 189 20.19 -3.44 11.66
N ARG A 190 21.15 -3.85 12.51
CA ARG A 190 22.39 -4.54 12.10
C ARG A 190 22.26 -6.04 12.23
#